data_AF-A0A6V7J8L9-F1
#
_entry.id   AF-A0A6V7J8L9-F1
#
_cell.length_a   1.000
_cell.length_b   1.000
_cell.length_c   1.000
_cell.angle_alpha   90.00
_cell.angle_beta   90.00
_cell.angle_gamma   90.00
#
_symmetry.space_group_name_H-M   'P 1'
#
loop_
_entity.id
_entity.type
_entity.pdbx_description
1 polymer ?
#
loop_
_entity_poly.entity_id
_entity_poly.type
_entity_poly.pdbx_seq_one_letter_code
_entity_poly.pdbx_strand_id
1 'polypeptide(L)'
;IMLLETLLQLCATREGREYLRSKNTYVILREYHKWETEKAALLACENVIDILIRTETEIGMENLKLVDVPEEYTDKFKKMDQDFLKDD
;
A
#
# COMPACT_ATOMS: atom_id res chain seq x y z
N ILE A 1 2.42 -12.42 -2.32
CA ILE A 1 2.06 -11.27 -3.19
C ILE A 1 0.54 -11.11 -3.35
N MET A 2 -0.20 -12.04 -3.98
CA MET A 2 -1.66 -11.88 -4.25
C MET A 2 -2.53 -11.46 -3.05
N LEU A 3 -2.25 -11.97 -1.83
CA LEU A 3 -2.99 -11.56 -0.64
C LEU A 3 -2.73 -10.09 -0.26
N LEU A 4 -1.49 -9.61 -0.38
CA LEU A 4 -1.12 -8.21 -0.11
C LEU A 4 -1.79 -7.28 -1.13
N GLU A 5 -1.77 -7.65 -2.41
CA GLU A 5 -2.48 -6.91 -3.46
C GLU A 5 -3.99 -6.87 -3.21
N THR A 6 -4.57 -7.97 -2.70
CA THR A 6 -5.99 -8.00 -2.33
C THR A 6 -6.30 -7.02 -1.18
N LEU A 7 -5.43 -6.95 -0.17
CA LEU A 7 -5.55 -5.96 0.91
C LEU A 7 -5.42 -4.53 0.38
N LEU A 8 -4.50 -4.28 -0.57
CA LEU A 8 -4.33 -2.99 -1.21
C LEU A 8 -5.60 -2.58 -1.98
N GLN A 9 -6.25 -3.51 -2.68
CA GLN A 9 -7.52 -3.22 -3.35
C GLN A 9 -8.61 -2.84 -2.36
N LEU A 10 -8.65 -3.47 -1.18
CA LEU A 10 -9.59 -3.13 -0.12
C LEU A 10 -9.30 -1.74 0.49
N CYS A 11 -8.03 -1.33 0.56
CA CYS A 11 -7.63 0.01 1.00
C CYS A 11 -8.12 1.15 0.08
N ALA A 12 -8.65 0.85 -1.12
CA ALA A 12 -9.15 1.87 -2.04
C ALA A 12 -10.27 2.72 -1.40
N THR A 13 -11.16 2.12 -0.63
CA THR A 13 -12.28 2.82 0.01
C THR A 13 -12.01 3.10 1.48
N ARG A 14 -12.62 4.17 2.00
CA ARG A 14 -12.60 4.51 3.43
C ARG A 14 -13.02 3.34 4.30
N GLU A 15 -14.18 2.74 3.99
CA GLU A 15 -14.72 1.61 4.74
C GLU A 15 -13.73 0.44 4.80
N GLY A 16 -13.07 0.13 3.68
CA GLY A 16 -12.06 -0.93 3.63
C GLY A 16 -10.84 -0.63 4.48
N ARG A 17 -10.35 0.62 4.47
CA ARG A 17 -9.23 1.04 5.33
C ARG A 17 -9.61 1.02 6.82
N GLU A 18 -10.77 1.55 7.19
CA GLU A 18 -11.28 1.52 8.56
C GLU A 18 -11.45 0.08 9.05
N TYR A 19 -12.00 -0.80 8.21
CA TYR A 19 -12.12 -2.23 8.50
C TYR A 19 -10.76 -2.88 8.76
N LEU A 20 -9.78 -2.70 7.87
CA LEU A 20 -8.44 -3.26 8.05
C LEU A 20 -7.72 -2.72 9.29
N ARG A 21 -7.82 -1.42 9.58
CA ARG A 21 -7.27 -0.84 10.81
C ARG A 21 -7.94 -1.45 12.05
N SER A 22 -9.26 -1.67 12.03
CA SER A 22 -9.98 -2.33 13.15
C SER A 22 -9.51 -3.77 13.42
N LYS A 23 -8.88 -4.42 12.44
CA LYS A 23 -8.33 -5.78 12.56
C LYS A 23 -6.83 -5.80 12.88
N ASN A 24 -6.24 -4.66 13.24
CA ASN A 24 -4.80 -4.52 13.47
C ASN A 24 -3.93 -4.94 12.26
N THR A 25 -4.47 -4.84 11.03
CA THR A 25 -3.75 -5.28 9.82
C THR A 25 -2.40 -4.58 9.67
N TYR A 26 -2.32 -3.27 9.92
CA TYR A 26 -1.05 -2.53 9.89
C TYR A 26 -0.01 -3.12 10.86
N VAL A 27 -0.41 -3.47 12.09
CA VAL A 27 0.52 -4.02 13.10
C VAL A 27 1.08 -5.35 12.62
N ILE A 28 0.23 -6.22 12.06
CA ILE A 28 0.64 -7.52 11.52
C ILE A 28 1.59 -7.32 10.33
N LEU A 29 1.23 -6.46 9.38
CA LEU A 29 2.03 -6.21 8.19
C LEU A 29 3.37 -5.54 8.51
N ARG A 30 3.42 -4.66 9.51
CA ARG A 30 4.67 -4.06 9.99
C ARG A 30 5.63 -5.10 10.55
N GLU A 31 5.13 -6.09 11.29
CA GLU A 31 5.99 -7.18 11.76
C GLU A 31 6.39 -8.11 10.61
N TYR A 32 5.50 -8.40 9.67
CA TYR A 32 5.81 -9.15 8.44
C TYR A 32 6.91 -8.47 7.61
N HIS A 33 6.83 -7.16 7.41
CA HIS A 33 7.82 -6.34 6.69
C HIS A 33 9.25 -6.50 7.24
N LYS A 34 9.43 -6.65 8.56
CA LYS A 34 10.75 -6.76 9.19
C LYS A 34 11.54 -8.03 8.84
N TRP A 35 10.84 -9.11 8.50
CA TRP A 35 11.49 -10.41 8.24
C TRP A 35 11.30 -10.91 6.81
N GLU A 36 10.48 -10.26 6.00
CA GLU A 36 10.34 -10.58 4.58
C GLU A 36 11.63 -10.24 3.82
N THR A 37 12.07 -11.18 3.00
CA THR A 37 13.31 -11.09 2.22
C THR A 37 13.05 -10.97 0.72
N GLU A 38 11.88 -11.41 0.26
CA GLU A 38 11.49 -11.33 -1.14
C GLU A 38 11.02 -9.90 -1.45
N LYS A 39 11.75 -9.22 -2.33
CA LYS A 39 11.56 -7.79 -2.64
C LYS A 39 10.17 -7.48 -3.19
N ALA A 40 9.59 -8.33 -4.04
CA ALA A 40 8.26 -8.10 -4.58
C ALA A 40 7.18 -8.22 -3.49
N ALA A 41 7.33 -9.15 -2.55
CA ALA A 41 6.49 -9.24 -1.37
C ALA A 41 6.67 -8.04 -0.43
N LEU A 42 7.91 -7.56 -0.26
CA LEU A 42 8.21 -6.37 0.54
C LEU A 42 7.56 -5.11 -0.05
N LEU A 43 7.74 -4.88 -1.36
CA LEU A 43 7.10 -3.78 -2.09
C LEU A 43 5.57 -3.85 -2.00
N ALA A 44 4.98 -5.03 -2.19
CA ALA A 44 3.54 -5.21 -2.05
C ALA A 44 3.06 -4.96 -0.61
N CYS A 45 3.88 -5.27 0.39
CA CYS A 45 3.58 -5.00 1.80
C CYS A 45 3.62 -3.49 2.10
N GLU A 46 4.67 -2.80 1.65
CA GLU A 46 4.86 -1.35 1.81
C GLU A 46 3.68 -0.58 1.21
N ASN A 47 3.23 -0.94 0.01
CA ASN A 47 2.06 -0.35 -0.63
C ASN A 47 0.79 -0.39 0.24
N VAL A 48 0.59 -1.46 1.03
CA VAL A 48 -0.56 -1.55 1.95
C VAL A 48 -0.30 -0.74 3.22
N ILE A 49 0.91 -0.84 3.79
CA ILE A 49 1.31 -0.15 5.02
C ILE A 49 1.21 1.37 4.85
N ASP A 50 1.67 1.91 3.72
CA ASP A 50 1.69 3.35 3.41
C ASP A 50 0.30 3.99 3.42
N ILE A 51 -0.73 3.21 3.10
CA ILE A 51 -2.12 3.67 3.19
C ILE A 51 -2.63 3.52 4.63
N LEU A 52 -2.38 2.39 5.27
CA LEU A 52 -2.94 2.09 6.59
C LEU A 52 -2.33 2.91 7.73
N ILE A 53 -1.10 3.41 7.56
CA ILE A 53 -0.44 4.28 8.56
C ILE A 53 -1.09 5.66 8.67
N ARG A 54 -1.77 6.13 7.60
CA ARG A 54 -2.50 7.40 7.56
C ARG A 54 -3.92 7.21 8.04
N THR A 55 -4.48 8.22 8.71
CA THR A 55 -5.89 8.29 9.12
C THR A 55 -6.78 8.82 8.00
N GLU A 56 -8.09 8.61 8.11
CA GLU A 56 -9.06 9.13 7.13
C GLU A 56 -9.07 10.66 7.06
N THR A 57 -8.78 11.34 8.17
CA THR A 57 -8.60 12.80 8.20
C THR A 57 -7.38 13.27 7.39
N GLU A 58 -6.31 12.47 7.34
CA GLU A 58 -5.11 12.77 6.53
C GLU A 58 -5.28 12.38 5.06
N ILE A 59 -6.13 11.40 4.76
CA ILE A 59 -6.41 10.96 3.39
C ILE A 59 -7.44 11.88 2.72
N GLY A 60 -8.49 12.28 3.45
CA GLY A 60 -9.46 13.27 2.99
C GLY A 60 -10.33 12.84 1.80
N MET A 61 -10.35 11.55 1.45
CA MET A 61 -11.06 11.02 0.28
C MET A 61 -11.72 9.67 0.56
N GLU A 62 -12.95 9.50 0.05
CA GLU A 62 -13.71 8.26 0.24
C GLU A 62 -13.21 7.10 -0.63
N ASN A 63 -12.75 7.37 -1.85
CA ASN A 63 -12.19 6.35 -2.76
C ASN A 63 -10.94 6.87 -3.50
N LEU A 64 -9.80 6.21 -3.28
CA LEU A 64 -8.51 6.57 -3.87
C LEU A 64 -8.46 6.32 -5.38
N LYS A 65 -9.29 5.43 -5.92
CA LYS A 65 -9.33 5.16 -7.37
C LYS A 65 -9.98 6.27 -8.19
N LEU A 66 -10.56 7.27 -7.52
CA LEU A 66 -11.13 8.46 -8.16
C LEU A 66 -10.12 9.61 -8.26
N VAL A 67 -8.91 9.43 -7.73
CA VAL A 67 -7.83 10.41 -7.86
C VAL A 67 -7.37 10.43 -9.32
N ASP A 68 -7.42 11.60 -9.93
CA ASP A 68 -6.77 11.83 -11.22
C ASP A 68 -5.26 11.98 -10.99
N VAL A 69 -4.48 11.04 -11.53
CA VAL A 69 -3.03 10.99 -11.34
C VAL A 69 -2.36 11.41 -12.66
N PRO A 70 -1.64 12.54 -12.69
CA PRO A 70 -0.90 12.95 -13.88
C PRO A 70 0.11 11.88 -14.34
N GLU A 71 0.29 11.77 -15.66
CA GLU A 71 1.17 10.75 -16.27
C GLU A 71 2.61 10.81 -15.73
N GLU A 72 3.15 12.01 -15.49
CA GLU A 72 4.50 12.21 -14.93
C GLU A 72 4.70 11.44 -13.62
N TYR A 73 3.69 11.44 -12.73
CA TYR A 73 3.77 10.71 -11.47
C TYR A 73 3.65 9.20 -11.67
N THR A 74 2.81 8.77 -12.61
CA THR A 74 2.65 7.34 -12.93
C THR A 74 3.98 6.72 -13.38
N ASP A 75 4.69 7.38 -14.29
CA ASP A 75 5.98 6.88 -14.79
C ASP A 75 7.07 6.96 -13.74
N LYS A 76 7.06 8.03 -12.91
CA LYS A 76 7.98 8.15 -11.79
C LYS A 76 7.81 7.00 -10.78
N PHE A 77 6.58 6.67 -10.39
CA PHE A 77 6.32 5.58 -9.45
C PHE A 77 6.67 4.20 -10.04
N LYS A 78 6.32 3.93 -11.31
CA LYS A 78 6.74 2.69 -11.99
C LYS A 78 8.27 2.53 -12.01
N LYS A 79 9.01 3.62 -12.22
CA LYS A 79 10.47 3.58 -12.20
C LYS A 79 11.00 3.31 -10.78
N MET A 80 10.44 3.97 -9.77
CA MET A 80 10.81 3.73 -8.36
C MET A 80 10.61 2.24 -7.98
N ASP A 81 9.47 1.65 -8.38
CA ASP A 81 9.21 0.23 -8.14
C ASP A 81 10.23 -0.68 -8.86
N GLN A 82 10.54 -0.38 -10.11
CA GLN A 82 11.53 -1.15 -10.87
C GLN A 82 12.94 -1.05 -10.29
N ASP A 83 13.33 0.12 -9.79
CA ASP A 83 14.63 0.34 -9.19
C ASP A 83 14.70 -0.42 -7.84
N PHE A 84 13.66 -0.33 -7.01
CA PHE A 84 13.56 -1.08 -5.75
C PHE A 84 13.65 -2.60 -5.94
N LEU A 85 13.02 -3.15 -6.98
CA LEU A 85 13.06 -4.58 -7.29
C LEU A 85 14.42 -5.07 -7.83
N LYS A 86 15.27 -4.16 -8.31
CA LYS A 86 16.61 -4.48 -8.85
C LYS A 86 17.73 -4.29 -7.83
N ASP A 87 17.48 -3.59 -6.74
CA ASP A 87 18.46 -3.40 -5.67
C ASP A 87 18.69 -4.74 -4.94
N ASP A 88 19.90 -5.29 -5.11
CA ASP A 88 20.41 -6.52 -4.45
C ASP A 88 20.37 -6.42 -2.91
#